data_AF-A0A8H3AET5-F1
#
_entry.id   AF-A0A8H3AET5-F1
#
_cell.length_a   1.000
_cell.length_b   1.000
_cell.length_c   1.000
_cell.angle_alpha   90.00
_cell.angle_beta   90.00
_cell.angle_gamma   90.00
#
_symmetry.space_group_name_H-M   'P 1'
#
loop_
_entity.id
_entity.type
_entity.pdbx_description
1 polymer ?
#
loop_
_entity_poly.entity_id
_entity_poly.type
_entity_poly.pdbx_seq_one_letter_code
_entity_poly.pdbx_strand_id
1 'polypeptide(L)'
;MVSSFFIYALLASASFVSSHPLSRTRSTATTKRQAQIFALKDYADFQISTGVAGDALARAEAVFKTPLDGVDLSTVSDEDLDNLNTMRGAASKFETTDFNPAIKAATGEEADALQRGKIANKVLKNLGSVMVASIKASEAKAKAAGKDASGFTATITEETTKMNKNAATDKADAGKALATPLKTGAQRVRSVKFTRMVKKRNGVKRQSLMPLRDYADFQISTGTAGDALARAEAVFKAPFDGVNLASVSDEDLDNLNTMRGAASKFETTDFNPAIDAATGEEAASLKRGKIANKVLKNLGSVMVASIKEAKAKAAGEDASEFTAKIEEESKKMNKNAATDKADAGKALATPLGN
;
A
#
# COMPACT_ATOMS: atom_id res chain seq x y z
N MET A 1 7.85 -87.96 -48.69
CA MET A 1 7.96 -87.28 -50.01
C MET A 1 8.53 -85.90 -49.73
N VAL A 2 9.86 -85.77 -49.59
CA VAL A 2 10.90 -85.59 -50.63
C VAL A 2 10.82 -84.21 -51.31
N SER A 3 12.01 -83.61 -51.43
CA SER A 3 12.43 -82.45 -52.24
C SER A 3 12.26 -81.05 -51.65
N SER A 4 13.16 -80.09 -51.85
CA SER A 4 14.51 -80.08 -52.45
C SER A 4 15.12 -78.70 -52.14
N PHE A 5 16.46 -78.65 -52.12
CA PHE A 5 17.32 -77.46 -52.18
C PHE A 5 16.88 -76.38 -53.19
N PHE A 6 17.13 -75.09 -52.91
CA PHE A 6 18.07 -74.26 -53.69
C PHE A 6 18.33 -72.87 -53.06
N ILE A 7 19.54 -72.39 -53.32
CA ILE A 7 20.23 -71.18 -52.88
C ILE A 7 19.99 -70.05 -53.91
N TYR A 8 19.85 -68.77 -53.50
CA TYR A 8 20.64 -67.59 -53.95
C TYR A 8 19.92 -66.23 -53.82
N ALA A 9 20.74 -65.24 -53.47
CA ALA A 9 20.79 -63.84 -53.94
C ALA A 9 19.75 -62.79 -53.46
N LEU A 10 20.27 -61.87 -52.63
CA LEU A 10 20.51 -60.45 -52.97
C LEU A 10 19.30 -59.61 -53.44
N LEU A 11 18.86 -58.65 -52.61
CA LEU A 11 18.90 -57.22 -52.97
C LEU A 11 18.61 -56.34 -51.75
N ALA A 12 19.51 -55.40 -51.52
CA ALA A 12 19.36 -54.30 -50.58
C ALA A 12 18.36 -53.27 -51.13
N SER A 13 17.39 -52.87 -50.31
CA SER A 13 16.62 -51.64 -50.51
C SER A 13 16.66 -50.85 -49.21
N ALA A 14 17.57 -49.88 -49.16
CA ALA A 14 17.65 -48.87 -48.11
C ALA A 14 16.52 -47.85 -48.33
N SER A 15 15.51 -47.89 -47.47
CA SER A 15 14.50 -46.85 -47.39
C SER A 15 15.07 -45.67 -46.58
N PHE A 16 15.34 -44.55 -47.25
CA PHE A 16 15.62 -43.28 -46.57
C PHE A 16 14.37 -42.84 -45.81
N VAL A 17 14.39 -42.94 -44.48
CA VAL A 17 13.42 -42.26 -43.61
C VAL A 17 13.82 -40.78 -43.56
N SER A 18 13.02 -39.95 -44.22
CA SER A 18 13.08 -38.49 -44.09
C SER A 18 12.66 -38.10 -42.66
N SER A 19 13.64 -37.83 -41.80
CA SER A 19 13.43 -37.15 -40.53
C SER A 19 13.06 -35.69 -40.79
N HIS A 20 11.77 -35.41 -40.83
CA HIS A 20 11.29 -34.04 -40.82
C HIS A 20 11.66 -33.42 -39.46
N PRO A 21 12.35 -32.27 -39.42
CA PRO A 21 12.50 -31.55 -38.17
C PRO A 21 11.09 -31.12 -37.73
N LEU A 22 10.65 -31.63 -36.59
CA LEU A 22 9.49 -31.09 -35.88
C LEU A 22 9.75 -29.61 -35.68
N SER A 23 9.08 -28.78 -36.47
CA SER A 23 9.03 -27.34 -36.23
C SER A 23 8.34 -27.17 -34.88
N ARG A 24 9.16 -27.02 -33.84
CA ARG A 24 8.73 -26.58 -32.53
C ARG A 24 8.26 -25.14 -32.71
N THR A 25 7.00 -24.98 -33.08
CA THR A 25 6.29 -23.72 -32.93
C THR A 25 6.38 -23.36 -31.46
N ARG A 26 7.35 -22.50 -31.13
CA ARG A 26 7.34 -21.72 -29.89
C ARG A 26 6.05 -20.92 -29.99
N SER A 27 4.99 -21.43 -29.37
CA SER A 27 3.85 -20.61 -29.00
C SER A 27 4.43 -19.55 -28.07
N THR A 28 4.78 -18.39 -28.63
CA THR A 28 4.85 -17.17 -27.85
C THR A 28 3.41 -16.90 -27.46
N ALA A 29 2.97 -17.53 -26.36
CA ALA A 29 1.81 -17.08 -25.63
C ALA A 29 2.09 -15.63 -25.29
N THR A 30 1.58 -14.74 -26.13
CA THR A 30 1.44 -13.34 -25.80
C THR A 30 0.39 -13.35 -24.72
N THR A 31 0.83 -13.45 -23.47
CA THR A 31 -0.01 -13.16 -22.31
C THR A 31 -0.57 -11.77 -22.60
N LYS A 32 -1.85 -11.69 -22.97
CA LYS A 32 -2.51 -10.40 -23.14
C LYS A 32 -2.35 -9.70 -21.80
N ARG A 33 -1.52 -8.65 -21.75
CA ARG A 33 -1.43 -7.80 -20.56
C ARG A 33 -2.86 -7.34 -20.29
N GLN A 34 -3.38 -7.65 -19.12
CA GLN A 34 -4.67 -7.13 -18.67
C GLN A 34 -4.64 -5.61 -18.87
N ALA A 35 -5.70 -5.07 -19.46
CA ALA A 35 -5.81 -3.63 -19.61
C ALA A 35 -5.76 -3.01 -18.20
N GLN A 36 -4.91 -1.99 -18.03
CA GLN A 36 -4.75 -1.30 -16.75
C GLN A 36 -6.12 -0.78 -16.29
N ILE A 37 -6.55 -1.23 -15.11
CA ILE A 37 -7.85 -0.90 -14.51
C ILE A 37 -7.78 0.47 -13.85
N PHE A 38 -6.73 0.70 -13.06
CA PHE A 38 -6.48 1.96 -12.37
C PHE A 38 -5.29 2.66 -13.00
N ALA A 39 -5.57 3.74 -13.74
CA ALA A 39 -4.57 4.74 -14.05
C ALA A 39 -4.30 5.58 -12.79
N LEU A 40 -3.03 5.75 -12.42
CA LEU A 40 -2.64 6.69 -11.38
C LEU A 40 -3.09 8.11 -11.75
N LYS A 41 -3.77 8.78 -10.82
CA LYS A 41 -4.29 10.13 -10.99
C LYS A 41 -3.87 11.01 -9.82
N ASP A 42 -3.63 12.29 -10.10
CA ASP A 42 -3.47 13.29 -9.06
C ASP A 42 -4.79 13.48 -8.31
N TYR A 43 -4.72 13.85 -7.02
CA TYR A 43 -5.92 14.05 -6.19
C TYR A 43 -6.94 15.01 -6.83
N ALA A 44 -6.47 16.06 -7.50
CA ALA A 44 -7.33 17.02 -8.20
C ALA A 44 -8.22 16.38 -9.29
N ASP A 45 -7.78 15.25 -9.86
CA ASP A 45 -8.43 14.59 -11.00
C ASP A 45 -9.40 13.46 -10.60
N PHE A 46 -9.39 13.03 -9.33
CA PHE A 46 -10.31 11.98 -8.85
C PHE A 46 -11.08 12.34 -7.57
N GLN A 47 -10.77 13.47 -6.92
CA GLN A 47 -11.49 13.94 -5.74
C GLN A 47 -13.00 14.13 -6.01
N ILE A 48 -13.80 14.01 -4.95
CA ILE A 48 -15.27 14.13 -4.99
C ILE A 48 -15.81 15.21 -4.03
N SER A 49 -14.96 16.13 -3.60
CA SER A 49 -15.19 17.09 -2.53
C SER A 49 -15.67 18.46 -3.04
N THR A 50 -16.29 18.49 -4.22
CA THR A 50 -16.82 19.69 -4.90
C THR A 50 -18.24 19.43 -5.38
N GLY A 51 -18.97 20.51 -5.72
CA GLY A 51 -20.37 20.41 -6.15
C GLY A 51 -21.32 20.50 -4.95
N VAL A 52 -22.27 19.57 -4.84
CA VAL A 52 -23.24 19.48 -3.74
C VAL A 52 -23.11 18.16 -3.00
N ALA A 53 -23.49 18.15 -1.72
CA ALA A 53 -23.56 16.93 -0.91
C ALA A 53 -24.78 16.08 -1.31
N GLY A 54 -24.76 14.79 -0.96
CA GLY A 54 -25.91 13.89 -1.06
C GLY A 54 -25.65 12.60 -1.83
N ASP A 55 -24.56 12.54 -2.59
CA ASP A 55 -24.21 11.46 -3.52
C ASP A 55 -22.74 11.01 -3.41
N ALA A 56 -22.03 11.37 -2.33
CA ALA A 56 -20.59 11.09 -2.21
C ALA A 56 -20.24 9.60 -2.36
N LEU A 57 -21.11 8.70 -1.87
CA LEU A 57 -20.89 7.25 -2.04
C LEU A 57 -20.92 6.85 -3.51
N ALA A 58 -21.91 7.30 -4.28
CA ALA A 58 -22.00 6.99 -5.71
C ALA A 58 -20.79 7.54 -6.49
N ARG A 59 -20.34 8.76 -6.15
CA ARG A 59 -19.13 9.34 -6.75
C ARG A 59 -17.86 8.58 -6.37
N ALA A 60 -17.74 8.12 -5.12
CA ALA A 60 -16.62 7.27 -4.71
C ALA A 60 -16.64 5.92 -5.45
N GLU A 61 -17.82 5.30 -5.59
CA GLU A 61 -18.00 4.04 -6.33
C GLU A 61 -17.61 4.20 -7.80
N ALA A 62 -17.91 5.33 -8.43
CA ALA A 62 -17.44 5.63 -9.79
C ALA A 62 -15.91 5.67 -9.89
N VAL A 63 -15.21 6.08 -8.82
CA VAL A 63 -13.74 6.18 -8.80
C VAL A 63 -13.08 4.82 -8.53
N PHE A 64 -13.54 4.08 -7.53
CA PHE A 64 -12.81 2.89 -7.02
C PHE A 64 -13.50 1.55 -7.22
N LYS A 65 -14.82 1.52 -7.43
CA LYS A 65 -15.57 0.26 -7.51
C LYS A 65 -15.94 -0.09 -8.95
N THR A 66 -16.53 0.86 -9.68
CA THR A 66 -16.96 0.69 -11.08
C THR A 66 -15.83 0.22 -12.01
N PRO A 67 -14.57 0.67 -11.87
CA PRO A 67 -13.48 0.13 -12.70
C PRO A 67 -13.24 -1.38 -12.52
N LEU A 68 -13.68 -1.96 -11.40
CA LEU A 68 -13.55 -3.39 -11.09
C LEU A 68 -14.79 -4.20 -11.49
N ASP A 69 -15.81 -3.59 -12.11
CA ASP A 69 -17.01 -4.31 -12.52
C ASP A 69 -16.68 -5.41 -13.54
N GLY A 70 -17.06 -6.65 -13.22
CA GLY A 70 -16.75 -7.83 -14.04
C GLY A 70 -15.29 -8.29 -13.96
N VAL A 71 -14.47 -7.68 -13.11
CA VAL A 71 -13.09 -8.11 -12.85
C VAL A 71 -13.07 -9.12 -11.71
N ASP A 72 -12.39 -10.25 -11.90
CA ASP A 72 -12.04 -11.13 -10.79
C ASP A 72 -10.99 -10.43 -9.92
N LEU A 73 -11.36 -10.06 -8.70
CA LEU A 73 -10.50 -9.34 -7.78
C LEU A 73 -9.19 -10.07 -7.46
N SER A 74 -9.14 -11.40 -7.57
CA SER A 74 -7.89 -12.17 -7.37
C SER A 74 -6.91 -12.05 -8.53
N THR A 75 -7.36 -11.50 -9.66
CA THR A 75 -6.57 -11.31 -10.87
C THR A 75 -6.13 -9.87 -11.08
N VAL A 76 -6.52 -8.94 -10.19
CA VAL A 76 -6.07 -7.55 -10.25
C VAL A 76 -4.56 -7.50 -10.18
N SER A 77 -3.94 -6.72 -11.06
CA SER A 77 -2.49 -6.64 -11.13
C SER A 77 -1.91 -5.88 -9.94
N ASP A 78 -0.67 -6.19 -9.55
CA ASP A 78 0.04 -5.46 -8.49
C ASP A 78 0.12 -3.94 -8.80
N GLU A 79 0.27 -3.57 -10.08
CA GLU A 79 0.30 -2.18 -10.54
C GLU A 79 -1.04 -1.47 -10.34
N ASP A 80 -2.16 -2.15 -10.62
CA ASP A 80 -3.50 -1.61 -10.38
C ASP A 80 -3.82 -1.47 -8.89
N LEU A 81 -3.41 -2.46 -8.08
CA LEU A 81 -3.55 -2.42 -6.62
C LEU A 81 -2.74 -1.27 -6.01
N ASP A 82 -1.52 -1.06 -6.50
CA ASP A 82 -0.64 0.03 -6.05
C ASP A 82 -1.19 1.41 -6.43
N ASN A 83 -1.66 1.58 -7.67
CA ASN A 83 -2.30 2.82 -8.11
C ASN A 83 -3.55 3.15 -7.29
N LEU A 84 -4.41 2.15 -7.03
CA LEU A 84 -5.58 2.31 -6.17
C LEU A 84 -5.16 2.73 -4.76
N ASN A 85 -4.19 2.02 -4.16
CA ASN A 85 -3.74 2.31 -2.80
C ASN A 85 -3.09 3.70 -2.69
N THR A 86 -2.35 4.13 -3.71
CA THR A 86 -1.74 5.47 -3.82
C THR A 86 -2.82 6.56 -3.90
N MET A 87 -3.81 6.41 -4.79
CA MET A 87 -4.93 7.35 -4.89
C MET A 87 -5.72 7.46 -3.56
N ARG A 88 -6.01 6.32 -2.91
CA ARG A 88 -6.61 6.29 -1.57
C ARG A 88 -5.72 7.00 -0.54
N GLY A 89 -4.42 6.79 -0.59
CA GLY A 89 -3.42 7.44 0.26
C GLY A 89 -3.43 8.96 0.10
N ALA A 90 -3.48 9.46 -1.14
CA ALA A 90 -3.59 10.88 -1.44
C ALA A 90 -4.86 11.49 -0.83
N ALA A 91 -6.02 10.82 -0.96
CA ALA A 91 -7.25 11.25 -0.30
C ALA A 91 -7.10 11.30 1.24
N SER A 92 -6.40 10.32 1.84
CA SER A 92 -6.11 10.32 3.27
C SER A 92 -5.22 11.48 3.71
N LYS A 93 -4.18 11.79 2.94
CA LYS A 93 -3.23 12.87 3.24
C LYS A 93 -3.92 14.23 3.18
N PHE A 94 -4.70 14.46 2.12
CA PHE A 94 -5.42 15.70 1.87
C PHE A 94 -6.40 16.09 3.00
N GLU A 95 -6.95 15.09 3.71
CA GLU A 95 -7.76 15.34 4.93
C GLU A 95 -6.96 16.12 5.98
N THR A 96 -5.72 15.71 6.22
CA THR A 96 -4.86 16.26 7.27
C THR A 96 -4.09 17.50 6.84
N THR A 97 -3.61 17.53 5.60
CA THR A 97 -2.73 18.60 5.10
C THR A 97 -3.48 19.80 4.56
N ASP A 98 -4.70 19.60 4.03
CA ASP A 98 -5.41 20.66 3.31
C ASP A 98 -6.76 20.98 3.96
N PHE A 99 -7.60 19.96 4.21
CA PHE A 99 -8.92 20.20 4.80
C PHE A 99 -8.82 20.72 6.23
N ASN A 100 -8.04 20.09 7.11
CA ASN A 100 -7.95 20.51 8.52
C ASN A 100 -7.49 21.97 8.67
N PRO A 101 -6.41 22.44 8.02
CA PRO A 101 -6.02 23.85 8.09
C PRO A 101 -7.05 24.79 7.47
N ALA A 102 -7.62 24.45 6.31
CA ALA A 102 -8.59 25.32 5.63
C ALA A 102 -9.87 25.51 6.44
N ILE A 103 -10.40 24.43 7.03
CA ILE A 103 -11.56 24.48 7.94
C ILE A 103 -11.25 25.35 9.17
N LYS A 104 -10.04 25.22 9.74
CA LYS A 104 -9.63 26.01 10.90
C LYS A 104 -9.51 27.51 10.57
N ALA A 105 -9.15 27.84 9.33
CA ALA A 105 -9.00 29.21 8.86
C ALA A 105 -10.33 29.86 8.41
N ALA A 106 -11.28 29.04 7.95
CA ALA A 106 -12.58 29.51 7.49
C ALA A 106 -13.57 29.72 8.65
N THR A 107 -14.64 30.47 8.39
CA THR A 107 -15.76 30.65 9.33
C THR A 107 -17.10 30.63 8.59
N GLY A 108 -18.19 30.41 9.33
CA GLY A 108 -19.54 30.38 8.79
C GLY A 108 -19.73 29.34 7.68
N GLU A 109 -20.48 29.69 6.65
CA GLU A 109 -20.85 28.78 5.57
C GLU A 109 -19.65 28.22 4.79
N GLU A 110 -18.53 28.95 4.72
CA GLU A 110 -17.32 28.46 4.08
C GLU A 110 -16.69 27.30 4.87
N ALA A 111 -16.62 27.43 6.20
CA ALA A 111 -16.14 26.35 7.07
C ALA A 111 -17.07 25.13 6.98
N ASP A 112 -18.38 25.35 6.96
CA ASP A 112 -19.36 24.28 6.82
C ASP A 112 -19.27 23.58 5.46
N ALA A 113 -19.08 24.32 4.37
CA ALA A 113 -18.86 23.75 3.04
C ALA A 113 -17.57 22.93 2.95
N LEU A 114 -16.48 23.39 3.58
CA LEU A 114 -15.21 22.66 3.66
C LEU A 114 -15.35 21.38 4.53
N GLN A 115 -16.12 21.43 5.61
CA GLN A 115 -16.42 20.24 6.42
C GLN A 115 -17.21 19.20 5.61
N ARG A 116 -18.21 19.63 4.85
CA ARG A 116 -18.96 18.71 3.95
C ARG A 116 -18.04 18.14 2.87
N GLY A 117 -17.18 18.95 2.27
CA GLY A 117 -16.17 18.48 1.31
C GLY A 117 -15.22 17.44 1.93
N LYS A 118 -14.79 17.66 3.17
CA LYS A 118 -14.00 16.69 3.94
C LYS A 118 -14.78 15.40 4.18
N ILE A 119 -16.06 15.46 4.49
CA ILE A 119 -16.92 14.27 4.67
C ILE A 119 -16.97 13.45 3.37
N ALA A 120 -17.18 14.11 2.22
CA ALA A 120 -17.14 13.44 0.91
C ALA A 120 -15.77 12.78 0.65
N ASN A 121 -14.66 13.48 0.94
CA ASN A 121 -13.31 12.89 0.86
C ASN A 121 -13.12 11.66 1.76
N LYS A 122 -13.71 11.65 2.96
CA LYS A 122 -13.65 10.49 3.85
C LYS A 122 -14.43 9.30 3.30
N VAL A 123 -15.55 9.51 2.61
CA VAL A 123 -16.26 8.44 1.87
C VAL A 123 -15.33 7.85 0.80
N LEU A 124 -14.70 8.71 -0.01
CA LEU A 124 -13.74 8.30 -1.06
C LEU A 124 -12.59 7.46 -0.51
N LYS A 125 -11.91 7.94 0.55
CA LYS A 125 -10.80 7.24 1.20
C LYS A 125 -11.23 5.88 1.76
N ASN A 126 -12.35 5.83 2.48
CA ASN A 126 -12.78 4.60 3.14
C ASN A 126 -13.21 3.55 2.11
N LEU A 127 -13.91 3.95 1.04
CA LEU A 127 -14.23 3.01 -0.05
C LEU A 127 -12.95 2.48 -0.72
N GLY A 128 -11.97 3.35 -0.98
CA GLY A 128 -10.66 2.90 -1.47
C GLY A 128 -10.01 1.87 -0.52
N SER A 129 -10.07 2.08 0.80
CA SER A 129 -9.60 1.09 1.78
C SER A 129 -10.34 -0.25 1.68
N VAL A 130 -11.67 -0.21 1.50
CA VAL A 130 -12.50 -1.42 1.34
C VAL A 130 -12.11 -2.17 0.06
N MET A 131 -11.87 -1.47 -1.06
CA MET A 131 -11.47 -2.11 -2.33
C MET A 131 -10.08 -2.74 -2.23
N VAL A 132 -9.08 -2.05 -1.67
CA VAL A 132 -7.74 -2.64 -1.42
C VAL A 132 -7.86 -3.90 -0.56
N ALA A 133 -8.60 -3.85 0.54
CA ALA A 133 -8.76 -4.99 1.42
C ALA A 133 -9.53 -6.14 0.74
N SER A 134 -10.51 -5.83 -0.11
CA SER A 134 -11.28 -6.84 -0.86
C SER A 134 -10.43 -7.56 -1.92
N ILE A 135 -9.58 -6.81 -2.63
CA ILE A 135 -8.61 -7.37 -3.59
C ILE A 135 -7.64 -8.30 -2.86
N LYS A 136 -6.98 -7.82 -1.81
CA LYS A 136 -6.04 -8.64 -1.01
C LYS A 136 -6.72 -9.88 -0.40
N ALA A 137 -7.96 -9.76 0.06
CA ALA A 137 -8.74 -10.91 0.53
C ALA A 137 -9.00 -11.94 -0.58
N SER A 138 -9.30 -11.48 -1.79
CA SER A 138 -9.54 -12.34 -2.96
C SER A 138 -8.27 -13.05 -3.40
N GLU A 139 -7.15 -12.33 -3.49
CA GLU A 139 -5.84 -12.91 -3.78
C GLU A 139 -5.43 -13.96 -2.75
N ALA A 140 -5.60 -13.67 -1.46
CA ALA A 140 -5.29 -14.61 -0.38
C ALA A 140 -6.12 -15.89 -0.49
N LYS A 141 -7.42 -15.77 -0.80
CA LYS A 141 -8.31 -16.92 -1.04
C LYS A 141 -7.92 -17.73 -2.29
N ALA A 142 -7.42 -17.08 -3.34
CA ALA A 142 -6.96 -17.77 -4.55
C ALA A 142 -5.62 -18.49 -4.34
N LYS A 143 -4.71 -17.91 -3.54
CA LYS A 143 -3.38 -18.46 -3.25
C LYS A 143 -3.39 -19.56 -2.18
N ALA A 144 -4.33 -19.52 -1.23
CA ALA A 144 -4.45 -20.49 -0.16
C ALA A 144 -5.71 -21.35 -0.33
N ALA A 145 -5.56 -22.67 -0.45
CA ALA A 145 -6.67 -23.63 -0.38
C ALA A 145 -7.33 -23.66 1.03
N GLY A 146 -7.92 -22.54 1.49
CA GLY A 146 -8.72 -22.46 2.71
C GLY A 146 -8.02 -22.13 4.03
N LYS A 147 -7.02 -21.25 4.06
CA LYS A 147 -6.54 -20.64 5.33
C LYS A 147 -6.62 -19.11 5.33
N ASP A 148 -6.63 -18.56 6.54
CA ASP A 148 -7.53 -17.52 7.05
C ASP A 148 -7.49 -16.13 6.38
N ALA A 149 -8.64 -15.68 5.85
CA ALA A 149 -8.88 -14.33 5.33
C ALA A 149 -9.50 -13.38 6.37
N SER A 150 -9.54 -13.78 7.65
CA SER A 150 -10.19 -13.03 8.74
C SER A 150 -9.68 -11.60 8.90
N GLY A 151 -8.37 -11.37 8.77
CA GLY A 151 -7.76 -10.04 8.92
C GLY A 151 -8.26 -9.00 7.91
N PHE A 152 -8.52 -9.41 6.67
CA PHE A 152 -9.12 -8.54 5.66
C PHE A 152 -10.62 -8.32 5.92
N THR A 153 -11.32 -9.34 6.42
CA THR A 153 -12.76 -9.28 6.73
C THR A 153 -13.05 -8.25 7.83
N ALA A 154 -12.24 -8.21 8.89
CA ALA A 154 -12.33 -7.19 9.93
C ALA A 154 -12.09 -5.77 9.36
N THR A 155 -11.07 -5.62 8.51
CA THR A 155 -10.75 -4.35 7.84
C THR A 155 -11.89 -3.86 6.95
N ILE A 156 -12.45 -4.76 6.12
CA ILE A 156 -13.58 -4.48 5.24
C ILE A 156 -14.77 -4.02 6.09
N THR A 157 -15.08 -4.71 7.18
CA THR A 157 -16.21 -4.38 8.06
C THR A 157 -16.04 -3.02 8.72
N GLU A 158 -14.86 -2.74 9.28
CA GLU A 158 -14.56 -1.48 9.95
C GLU A 158 -14.63 -0.29 8.97
N GLU A 159 -13.96 -0.39 7.83
CA GLU A 159 -13.91 0.68 6.83
C GLU A 159 -15.28 0.87 6.15
N THR A 160 -16.04 -0.21 5.92
CA THR A 160 -17.44 -0.15 5.45
C THR A 160 -18.32 0.59 6.45
N THR A 161 -18.17 0.33 7.75
CA THR A 161 -18.93 1.04 8.79
C THR A 161 -18.62 2.53 8.80
N LYS A 162 -17.33 2.90 8.74
CA LYS A 162 -16.91 4.30 8.65
C LYS A 162 -17.41 4.97 7.36
N MET A 163 -17.30 4.28 6.23
CA MET A 163 -17.79 4.73 4.93
C MET A 163 -19.30 5.02 4.99
N ASN A 164 -20.10 4.07 5.46
CA ASN A 164 -21.55 4.20 5.57
C ASN A 164 -21.96 5.35 6.51
N LYS A 165 -21.26 5.51 7.64
CA LYS A 165 -21.47 6.64 8.54
C LYS A 165 -21.23 7.98 7.84
N ASN A 166 -20.11 8.13 7.15
CA ASN A 166 -19.79 9.38 6.43
C ASN A 166 -20.76 9.62 5.25
N ALA A 167 -21.17 8.57 4.54
CA ALA A 167 -22.16 8.67 3.46
C ALA A 167 -23.54 9.09 3.99
N ALA A 168 -23.94 8.60 5.17
CA ALA A 168 -25.16 9.06 5.82
C ALA A 168 -25.08 10.54 6.23
N THR A 169 -23.92 10.99 6.72
CA THR A 169 -23.69 12.42 7.01
C THR A 169 -23.74 13.27 5.73
N ASP A 170 -23.08 12.85 4.65
CA ASP A 170 -23.17 13.51 3.34
C ASP A 170 -24.62 13.60 2.84
N LYS A 171 -25.39 12.52 3.00
CA LYS A 171 -26.80 12.46 2.63
C LYS A 171 -27.71 13.35 3.48
N ALA A 172 -27.39 13.54 4.75
CA ALA A 172 -28.14 14.47 5.61
C ALA A 172 -27.96 15.94 5.17
N ASP A 173 -26.83 16.25 4.53
CA ASP A 173 -26.53 17.56 3.98
C ASP A 173 -26.91 17.71 2.49
N ALA A 174 -27.69 16.78 1.94
CA ALA A 174 -28.03 16.74 0.52
C ALA A 174 -28.47 18.11 -0.04
N GLY A 175 -27.90 18.49 -1.18
CA GLY A 175 -28.17 19.76 -1.85
C GLY A 175 -27.38 20.96 -1.31
N LYS A 176 -26.69 20.85 -0.17
CA LYS A 176 -25.79 21.90 0.33
C LYS A 176 -24.46 21.89 -0.43
N ALA A 177 -23.84 23.05 -0.57
CA ALA A 177 -22.59 23.20 -1.30
C ALA A 177 -21.42 22.48 -0.60
N LEU A 178 -20.58 21.83 -1.40
CA LEU A 178 -19.28 21.30 -0.98
C LEU A 178 -18.19 22.30 -1.35
N ALA A 179 -17.19 22.46 -0.49
CA ALA A 179 -15.97 23.18 -0.82
C ALA A 179 -14.74 22.29 -0.65
N THR A 180 -13.72 22.58 -1.44
CA THR A 180 -12.40 21.95 -1.36
C THR A 180 -11.35 23.05 -1.21
N PRO A 181 -10.29 22.83 -0.42
CA PRO A 181 -9.16 23.75 -0.32
C PRO A 181 -8.25 23.74 -1.56
N LEU A 182 -8.56 22.95 -2.60
CA LEU A 182 -7.89 23.08 -3.90
C LEU A 182 -8.13 24.49 -4.44
N LYS A 183 -7.05 25.26 -4.62
CA LYS A 183 -7.12 26.60 -5.20
C LYS A 183 -7.74 26.53 -6.60
N THR A 184 -8.97 27.04 -6.75
CA THR A 184 -9.65 27.28 -8.02
C THR A 184 -8.95 28.41 -8.77
N GLY A 185 -7.79 28.11 -9.38
CA GLY A 185 -6.95 29.13 -10.02
C GLY A 185 -5.91 28.64 -11.03
N ALA A 186 -5.72 27.33 -11.22
CA ALA A 186 -5.06 26.84 -12.42
C ALA A 186 -6.14 26.60 -13.47
N GLN A 187 -6.32 27.54 -14.39
CA GLN A 187 -7.13 27.35 -15.59
C GLN A 187 -6.90 25.94 -16.15
N ARG A 188 -7.99 25.22 -16.41
CA ARG A 188 -8.02 24.14 -17.39
C ARG A 188 -7.58 24.72 -18.74
N VAL A 189 -6.28 24.77 -18.99
CA VAL A 189 -5.76 24.93 -20.34
C VAL A 189 -5.89 23.56 -20.99
N ARG A 190 -6.99 23.35 -21.71
CA ARG A 190 -7.03 22.30 -22.74
C ARG A 190 -5.91 22.63 -23.73
N SER A 191 -5.02 21.65 -23.93
CA SER A 191 -4.03 21.58 -25.00
C SER A 191 -3.20 22.84 -25.25
N VAL A 192 -2.12 22.98 -24.50
CA VAL A 192 -0.86 23.32 -25.17
C VAL A 192 -0.05 22.04 -25.10
N LYS A 193 0.38 21.55 -26.27
CA LYS A 193 1.40 20.51 -26.39
C LYS A 193 2.41 20.73 -25.26
N PHE A 194 2.42 19.83 -24.27
CA PHE A 194 3.63 19.64 -23.49
C PHE A 194 4.63 19.09 -24.48
N THR A 195 5.28 20.02 -25.18
CA THR A 195 6.54 19.81 -25.85
C THR A 195 7.37 19.17 -24.79
N ARG A 196 7.53 17.87 -24.99
CA ARG A 196 8.38 16.94 -24.30
C ARG A 196 9.77 17.55 -24.28
N MET A 197 10.03 18.48 -23.37
CA MET A 197 11.36 18.76 -22.86
C MET A 197 11.65 17.69 -21.78
N VAL A 198 11.43 16.44 -22.17
CA VAL A 198 12.26 15.34 -21.72
C VAL A 198 13.63 15.72 -22.23
N LYS A 199 14.38 16.42 -21.38
CA LYS A 199 15.83 16.26 -21.39
C LYS A 199 16.01 14.76 -21.24
N LYS A 200 16.24 14.11 -22.37
CA LYS A 200 16.50 12.69 -22.55
C LYS A 200 17.80 12.38 -21.84
N ARG A 201 17.78 12.42 -20.51
CA ARG A 201 18.61 11.56 -19.69
C ARG A 201 17.91 10.22 -19.83
N ASN A 202 18.55 9.31 -20.55
CA ASN A 202 18.14 7.90 -20.61
C ASN A 202 17.75 7.47 -19.19
N GLY A 203 16.44 7.35 -18.96
CA GLY A 203 15.87 7.21 -17.63
C GLY A 203 16.12 5.80 -17.15
N VAL A 204 17.27 5.58 -16.53
CA VAL A 204 17.40 4.57 -15.49
C VAL A 204 16.24 4.85 -14.53
N LYS A 205 15.26 3.95 -14.43
CA LYS A 205 14.25 4.02 -13.37
C LYS A 205 15.04 4.19 -12.08
N ARG A 206 14.91 5.34 -11.40
CA ARG A 206 15.49 5.46 -10.06
C ARG A 206 14.85 4.34 -9.26
N GLN A 207 15.69 3.43 -8.77
CA GLN A 207 15.23 2.37 -7.89
C GLN A 207 14.58 3.05 -6.68
N SER A 208 13.33 2.70 -6.38
CA SER A 208 12.64 3.19 -5.18
C SER A 208 13.55 2.90 -3.98
N LEU A 209 13.78 3.94 -3.16
CA LEU A 209 14.55 3.81 -1.94
C LEU A 209 13.75 3.00 -0.91
N MET A 210 12.43 3.18 -0.90
CA MET A 210 11.52 2.48 -0.01
C MET A 210 10.44 1.73 -0.80
N PRO A 211 10.74 0.53 -1.33
CA PRO A 211 9.72 -0.28 -1.98
C PRO A 211 8.65 -0.69 -0.96
N LEU A 212 7.38 -0.63 -1.36
CA LEU A 212 6.29 -1.13 -0.54
C LEU A 212 6.46 -2.65 -0.33
N ARG A 213 6.33 -3.08 0.93
CA ARG A 213 6.44 -4.49 1.34
C ARG A 213 5.27 -4.87 2.22
N ASP A 214 4.82 -6.11 2.14
CA ASP A 214 3.84 -6.63 3.08
C ASP A 214 4.48 -6.79 4.46
N TYR A 215 3.66 -6.72 5.52
CA TYR A 215 4.16 -6.76 6.90
C TYR A 215 5.02 -8.00 7.19
N ALA A 216 4.62 -9.17 6.66
CA ALA A 216 5.37 -10.41 6.79
C ALA A 216 6.83 -10.29 6.31
N ASP A 217 7.08 -9.45 5.30
CA ASP A 217 8.38 -9.32 4.67
C ASP A 217 9.31 -8.38 5.42
N PHE A 218 8.80 -7.38 6.15
CA PHE A 218 9.63 -6.36 6.81
C PHE A 218 9.55 -6.34 8.34
N GLN A 219 8.68 -7.15 8.94
CA GLN A 219 8.57 -7.27 10.39
C GLN A 219 9.88 -7.73 11.04
N ILE A 220 10.07 -7.38 12.33
CA ILE A 220 11.28 -7.69 13.11
C ILE A 220 10.96 -8.40 14.44
N SER A 221 9.80 -9.03 14.52
CA SER A 221 9.22 -9.63 15.71
C SER A 221 9.51 -11.12 15.88
N THR A 222 10.42 -11.68 15.08
CA THR A 222 10.93 -13.07 15.20
C THR A 222 12.41 -13.08 15.60
N GLY A 223 12.94 -14.25 15.97
CA GLY A 223 14.33 -14.41 16.37
C GLY A 223 14.54 -14.20 17.88
N THR A 224 15.57 -13.44 18.25
CA THR A 224 15.88 -13.13 19.66
C THR A 224 15.76 -11.63 19.93
N ALA A 225 15.43 -11.29 21.17
CA ALA A 225 15.38 -9.90 21.62
C ALA A 225 16.80 -9.33 21.78
N GLY A 226 16.90 -8.01 21.80
CA GLY A 226 18.11 -7.27 22.19
C GLY A 226 18.77 -6.44 21.09
N ASP A 227 18.23 -6.47 19.88
CA ASP A 227 18.71 -5.79 18.68
C ASP A 227 17.59 -5.14 17.86
N ALA A 228 16.37 -4.99 18.40
CA ALA A 228 15.21 -4.54 17.63
C ALA A 228 15.42 -3.16 16.98
N LEU A 229 16.15 -2.25 17.65
CA LEU A 229 16.47 -0.95 17.07
C LEU A 229 17.34 -1.08 15.82
N ALA A 230 18.39 -1.90 15.86
CA ALA A 230 19.27 -2.11 14.71
C ALA A 230 18.51 -2.73 13.53
N ARG A 231 17.63 -3.69 13.79
CA ARG A 231 16.77 -4.30 12.76
C ARG A 231 15.76 -3.30 12.20
N ALA A 232 15.17 -2.45 13.04
CA ALA A 232 14.28 -1.39 12.57
C ALA A 232 15.04 -0.37 11.70
N GLU A 233 16.25 0.02 12.09
CA GLU A 233 17.10 0.93 11.31
C GLU A 233 17.46 0.36 9.95
N ALA A 234 17.77 -0.94 9.87
CA ALA A 234 17.99 -1.61 8.59
C ALA A 234 16.77 -1.53 7.66
N VAL A 235 15.54 -1.55 8.22
CA VAL A 235 14.30 -1.49 7.43
C VAL A 235 13.94 -0.06 7.02
N PHE A 236 13.99 0.91 7.95
CA PHE A 236 13.41 2.25 7.71
C PHE A 236 14.41 3.40 7.60
N LYS A 237 15.67 3.21 8.03
CA LYS A 237 16.68 4.26 8.03
C LYS A 237 17.75 4.04 6.98
N ALA A 238 18.34 2.85 6.94
CA ALA A 238 19.40 2.48 6.01
C ALA A 238 19.08 2.75 4.53
N PRO A 239 17.82 2.59 4.04
CA PRO A 239 17.51 2.92 2.65
C PRO A 239 17.66 4.41 2.28
N PHE A 240 17.80 5.29 3.27
CA PHE A 240 18.02 6.73 3.09
C PHE A 240 19.44 7.17 3.45
N ASP A 241 20.36 6.24 3.69
CA ASP A 241 21.75 6.60 4.01
C ASP A 241 22.40 7.36 2.84
N GLY A 242 22.99 8.51 3.15
CA GLY A 242 23.57 9.41 2.15
C GLY A 242 22.55 10.12 1.25
N VAL A 243 21.25 9.96 1.51
CA VAL A 243 20.17 10.64 0.78
C VAL A 243 19.82 11.94 1.49
N ASN A 244 19.70 13.02 0.73
CA ASN A 244 19.10 14.25 1.25
C ASN A 244 17.60 14.01 1.46
N LEU A 245 17.16 14.01 2.73
CA LEU A 245 15.76 13.74 3.10
C LEU A 245 14.76 14.70 2.44
N ALA A 246 15.13 15.95 2.20
CA ALA A 246 14.26 16.90 1.49
C ALA A 246 14.02 16.52 0.02
N SER A 247 14.88 15.65 -0.55
CA SER A 247 14.80 15.17 -1.93
C SER A 247 14.12 13.80 -2.08
N VAL A 248 13.71 13.18 -0.97
CA VAL A 248 12.99 11.90 -0.97
C VAL A 248 11.69 12.04 -1.75
N SER A 249 11.39 11.07 -2.62
CA SER A 249 10.18 11.08 -3.43
C SER A 249 8.92 10.99 -2.54
N ASP A 250 7.79 11.48 -3.03
CA ASP A 250 6.53 11.30 -2.31
C ASP A 250 6.09 9.83 -2.25
N GLU A 251 6.41 9.05 -3.29
CA GLU A 251 6.19 7.60 -3.33
C GLU A 251 6.95 6.87 -2.20
N ASP A 252 8.25 7.12 -2.05
CA ASP A 252 9.05 6.49 -0.98
C ASP A 252 8.54 6.89 0.42
N LEU A 253 8.09 8.16 0.58
CA LEU A 253 7.50 8.65 1.84
C LEU A 253 6.15 7.97 2.14
N ASP A 254 5.30 7.78 1.13
CA ASP A 254 4.00 7.13 1.30
C ASP A 254 4.14 5.61 1.53
N ASN A 255 5.10 4.95 0.88
CA ASN A 255 5.45 3.56 1.15
C ASN A 255 5.93 3.37 2.59
N LEU A 256 6.86 4.21 3.04
CA LEU A 256 7.34 4.24 4.43
C LEU A 256 6.16 4.42 5.41
N ASN A 257 5.29 5.40 5.16
CA ASN A 257 4.15 5.68 6.04
C ASN A 257 3.12 4.53 6.05
N THR A 258 2.93 3.86 4.92
CA THR A 258 2.06 2.68 4.78
C THR A 258 2.60 1.49 5.57
N MET A 259 3.90 1.17 5.41
CA MET A 259 4.55 0.09 6.16
C MET A 259 4.52 0.36 7.67
N ARG A 260 4.84 1.58 8.11
CA ARG A 260 4.66 2.02 9.50
C ARG A 260 3.22 1.85 10.00
N GLY A 261 2.24 2.20 9.16
CA GLY A 261 0.82 2.02 9.45
C GLY A 261 0.43 0.54 9.63
N ALA A 262 0.96 -0.35 8.78
CA ALA A 262 0.75 -1.80 8.90
C ALA A 262 1.31 -2.33 10.23
N ALA A 263 2.53 -1.94 10.62
CA ALA A 263 3.10 -2.28 11.92
C ALA A 263 2.25 -1.78 13.10
N SER A 264 1.67 -0.57 13.00
CA SER A 264 0.74 -0.04 14.00
C SER A 264 -0.53 -0.86 14.13
N LYS A 265 -1.10 -1.29 13.01
CA LYS A 265 -2.35 -2.06 12.99
C LYS A 265 -2.13 -3.45 13.57
N PHE A 266 -1.06 -4.11 13.13
CA PHE A 266 -0.69 -5.46 13.55
C PHE A 266 -0.51 -5.58 15.08
N GLU A 267 -0.08 -4.49 15.75
CA GLU A 267 -0.06 -4.43 17.22
C GLU A 267 -1.44 -4.69 17.84
N THR A 268 -2.48 -4.07 17.27
CA THR A 268 -3.85 -4.12 17.81
C THR A 268 -4.66 -5.30 17.32
N THR A 269 -4.48 -5.71 16.05
CA THR A 269 -5.31 -6.73 15.41
C THR A 269 -4.77 -8.14 15.61
N ASP A 270 -3.45 -8.29 15.80
CA ASP A 270 -2.80 -9.61 15.79
C ASP A 270 -2.07 -9.86 17.12
N PHE A 271 -1.19 -8.95 17.54
CA PHE A 271 -0.44 -9.13 18.79
C PHE A 271 -1.33 -9.15 20.03
N ASN A 272 -2.27 -8.21 20.17
CA ASN A 272 -3.12 -8.17 21.35
C ASN A 272 -3.93 -9.47 21.52
N PRO A 273 -4.72 -9.93 20.52
CA PRO A 273 -5.48 -11.16 20.68
C PRO A 273 -4.59 -12.40 20.89
N ALA A 274 -3.45 -12.50 20.21
CA ALA A 274 -2.54 -13.63 20.38
C ALA A 274 -1.93 -13.69 21.79
N ILE A 275 -1.56 -12.53 22.35
CA ILE A 275 -1.04 -12.45 23.73
C ILE A 275 -2.13 -12.81 24.75
N ASP A 276 -3.37 -12.37 24.52
CA ASP A 276 -4.50 -12.65 25.41
C ASP A 276 -4.88 -14.14 25.39
N ALA A 277 -4.70 -14.82 24.25
CA ALA A 277 -4.97 -16.25 24.10
C ALA A 277 -3.83 -17.15 24.60
N ALA A 278 -2.59 -16.67 24.57
CA ALA A 278 -1.42 -17.44 24.98
C ALA A 278 -1.20 -17.43 26.49
N THR A 279 -0.44 -18.40 26.99
CA THR A 279 -0.01 -18.45 28.41
C THR A 279 1.46 -18.80 28.54
N GLY A 280 2.02 -18.63 29.73
CA GLY A 280 3.40 -19.01 30.03
C GLY A 280 4.43 -18.35 29.12
N GLU A 281 5.40 -19.14 28.65
CA GLU A 281 6.51 -18.64 27.83
C GLU A 281 6.07 -18.19 26.43
N GLU A 282 4.99 -18.73 25.88
CA GLU A 282 4.43 -18.31 24.60
C GLU A 282 3.86 -16.88 24.68
N ALA A 283 3.11 -16.57 25.75
CA ALA A 283 2.66 -15.21 25.98
C ALA A 283 3.84 -14.24 26.20
N ALA A 284 4.90 -14.72 26.87
CA ALA A 284 6.10 -13.92 27.12
C ALA A 284 6.86 -13.62 25.81
N SER A 285 7.01 -14.59 24.91
CA SER A 285 7.67 -14.40 23.61
C SER A 285 6.87 -13.50 22.66
N LEU A 286 5.55 -13.62 22.65
CA LEU A 286 4.66 -12.72 21.89
C LEU A 286 4.72 -11.28 22.42
N LYS A 287 4.78 -11.08 23.74
CA LYS A 287 4.97 -9.74 24.34
C LYS A 287 6.29 -9.12 23.91
N ARG A 288 7.38 -9.89 23.86
CA ARG A 288 8.68 -9.41 23.35
C ARG A 288 8.63 -9.10 21.86
N GLY A 289 8.01 -9.95 21.04
CA GLY A 289 7.80 -9.68 19.61
C GLY A 289 6.99 -8.41 19.37
N LYS A 290 5.96 -8.15 20.20
CA LYS A 290 5.21 -6.89 20.19
C LYS A 290 6.09 -5.69 20.53
N ILE A 291 6.99 -5.81 21.51
CA ILE A 291 7.95 -4.74 21.84
C ILE A 291 8.85 -4.43 20.64
N ALA A 292 9.38 -5.43 19.96
CA ALA A 292 10.17 -5.24 18.74
C ALA A 292 9.33 -4.54 17.63
N ASN A 293 8.07 -4.93 17.43
CA ASN A 293 7.15 -4.25 16.50
C ASN A 293 6.92 -2.78 16.87
N LYS A 294 6.84 -2.46 18.16
CA LYS A 294 6.70 -1.06 18.62
C LYS A 294 7.95 -0.24 18.34
N VAL A 295 9.15 -0.82 18.44
CA VAL A 295 10.40 -0.17 18.00
C VAL A 295 10.32 0.15 16.51
N LEU A 296 9.96 -0.84 15.68
CA LEU A 296 9.80 -0.69 14.23
C LEU A 296 8.81 0.43 13.85
N LYS A 297 7.61 0.42 14.44
CA LYS A 297 6.57 1.44 14.20
C LYS A 297 7.01 2.84 14.61
N ASN A 298 7.65 2.98 15.76
CA ASN A 298 8.05 4.29 16.27
C ASN A 298 9.21 4.86 15.44
N LEU A 299 10.19 4.03 15.05
CA LEU A 299 11.25 4.47 14.13
C LEU A 299 10.67 4.88 12.77
N GLY A 300 9.73 4.10 12.21
CA GLY A 300 9.04 4.50 10.99
C GLY A 300 8.31 5.86 11.14
N SER A 301 7.73 6.12 12.32
CA SER A 301 7.12 7.43 12.62
C SER A 301 8.13 8.56 12.71
N VAL A 302 9.30 8.31 13.31
CA VAL A 302 10.43 9.26 13.33
C VAL A 302 10.89 9.57 11.91
N MET A 303 11.12 8.56 11.07
CA MET A 303 11.60 8.76 9.69
C MET A 303 10.60 9.54 8.83
N VAL A 304 9.29 9.24 8.93
CA VAL A 304 8.25 10.02 8.24
C VAL A 304 8.29 11.49 8.69
N ALA A 305 8.40 11.74 9.99
CA ALA A 305 8.45 13.10 10.51
C ALA A 305 9.75 13.81 10.09
N SER A 306 10.90 13.16 10.13
CA SER A 306 12.19 13.72 9.68
C SER A 306 12.20 14.08 8.19
N ILE A 307 11.60 13.25 7.33
CA ILE A 307 11.47 13.57 5.90
C ILE A 307 10.56 14.78 5.71
N LYS A 308 9.40 14.82 6.38
CA LYS A 308 8.47 15.97 6.30
C LYS A 308 9.10 17.25 6.83
N GLU A 309 9.83 17.17 7.95
CA GLU A 309 10.58 18.29 8.52
C GLU A 309 11.61 18.83 7.53
N ALA A 310 12.38 17.93 6.88
CA ALA A 310 13.39 18.33 5.89
C ALA A 310 12.74 18.99 4.66
N LYS A 311 11.60 18.46 4.18
CA LYS A 311 10.84 19.06 3.07
C LYS A 311 10.29 20.44 3.44
N ALA A 312 9.68 20.59 4.63
CA ALA A 312 9.16 21.86 5.12
C ALA A 312 10.28 22.92 5.26
N LYS A 313 11.41 22.54 5.88
CA LYS A 313 12.60 23.41 6.00
C LYS A 313 13.14 23.84 4.65
N ALA A 314 13.20 22.93 3.67
CA ALA A 314 13.65 23.25 2.31
C ALA A 314 12.66 24.18 1.56
N ALA A 315 11.38 24.13 1.90
CA ALA A 315 10.34 25.02 1.38
C ALA A 315 10.25 26.36 2.13
N GLY A 316 10.97 26.53 3.24
CA GLY A 316 10.86 27.71 4.10
C GLY A 316 9.57 27.75 4.93
N GLU A 317 8.94 26.59 5.13
CA GLU A 317 7.71 26.43 5.91
C GLU A 317 8.02 26.15 7.40
N ASP A 318 7.03 26.38 8.27
CA ASP A 318 7.15 26.00 9.68
C ASP A 318 7.23 24.47 9.82
N ALA A 319 8.25 24.00 10.53
CA ALA A 319 8.51 22.58 10.74
C ALA A 319 8.37 22.17 12.22
N SER A 320 7.91 23.09 13.08
CA SER A 320 7.85 22.91 14.54
C SER A 320 7.05 21.67 14.96
N GLU A 321 5.94 21.38 14.28
CA GLU A 321 5.12 20.19 14.55
C GLU A 321 5.88 18.88 14.28
N PHE A 322 6.73 18.85 13.24
CA PHE A 322 7.51 17.66 12.91
C PHE A 322 8.66 17.47 13.89
N THR A 323 9.32 18.55 14.30
CA THR A 323 10.34 18.51 15.36
C THR A 323 9.77 17.95 16.66
N ALA A 324 8.61 18.46 17.11
CA ALA A 324 7.93 17.94 18.29
C ALA A 324 7.56 16.46 18.15
N LYS A 325 7.10 16.05 16.95
CA LYS A 325 6.74 14.65 16.69
C LYS A 325 7.96 13.72 16.69
N ILE A 326 9.10 14.16 16.15
CA ILE A 326 10.37 13.42 16.17
C ILE A 326 10.79 13.17 17.62
N GLU A 327 10.75 14.19 18.48
CA GLU A 327 11.12 14.05 19.89
C GLU A 327 10.20 13.09 20.65
N GLU A 328 8.88 13.22 20.45
CA GLU A 328 7.88 12.36 21.09
C GLU A 328 8.08 10.88 20.70
N GLU A 329 8.18 10.60 19.41
CA GLU A 329 8.32 9.24 18.90
C GLU A 329 9.71 8.65 19.18
N SER A 330 10.77 9.47 19.20
CA SER A 330 12.12 9.05 19.61
C SER A 330 12.16 8.60 21.07
N LYS A 331 11.48 9.32 21.98
CA LYS A 331 11.36 8.92 23.38
C LYS A 331 10.66 7.56 23.52
N LYS A 332 9.54 7.36 22.81
CA LYS A 332 8.82 6.07 22.81
C LYS A 332 9.67 4.94 22.21
N MET A 333 10.34 5.20 21.09
CA MET A 333 11.24 4.26 20.43
C MET A 333 12.36 3.83 21.37
N ASN A 334 13.07 4.77 21.99
CA ASN A 334 14.18 4.49 22.91
C ASN A 334 13.72 3.70 24.14
N LYS A 335 12.55 4.02 24.69
CA LYS A 335 11.96 3.24 25.80
C LYS A 335 11.68 1.79 25.40
N ASN A 336 11.11 1.56 24.23
CA ASN A 336 10.83 0.21 23.75
C ASN A 336 12.13 -0.54 23.41
N ALA A 337 13.12 0.13 22.82
CA ALA A 337 14.43 -0.44 22.53
C ALA A 337 15.19 -0.84 23.81
N ALA A 338 15.10 -0.03 24.88
CA ALA A 338 15.67 -0.39 26.17
C ALA A 338 14.97 -1.61 26.79
N THR A 339 13.65 -1.73 26.60
CA THR A 339 12.88 -2.90 27.05
C THR A 339 13.28 -4.15 26.27
N ASP A 340 13.40 -4.06 24.94
CA ASP A 340 13.93 -5.13 24.10
C ASP A 340 15.36 -5.54 24.52
N LYS A 341 16.21 -4.56 24.85
CA LYS A 341 17.58 -4.81 25.31
C LYS A 341 17.64 -5.52 26.66
N ALA A 342 16.74 -5.21 27.59
CA ALA A 342 16.65 -5.89 28.88
C ALA A 342 16.30 -7.38 28.75
N ASP A 343 15.61 -7.75 27.67
CA ASP A 343 15.25 -9.12 27.35
C ASP A 343 16.24 -9.81 26.39
N ALA A 344 17.43 -9.23 26.19
CA ALA A 344 18.40 -9.72 25.22
C ALA A 344 18.65 -11.24 25.31
N GLY A 345 18.64 -11.90 24.14
CA GLY A 345 18.84 -13.35 24.02
C GLY A 345 17.59 -14.19 24.27
N LYS A 346 16.50 -13.62 24.81
CA LYS A 346 15.21 -14.33 24.93
C LYS A 346 14.51 -14.43 23.57
N ALA A 347 13.75 -15.49 23.35
CA ALA A 347 13.03 -15.73 22.11
C ALA A 347 11.91 -14.69 21.88
N LEU A 348 11.80 -14.21 20.65
CA LEU A 348 10.66 -13.45 20.14
C LEU A 348 9.67 -14.39 19.46
N ALA A 349 8.40 -14.00 19.44
CA ALA A 349 7.38 -14.66 18.63
C ALA A 349 6.45 -13.63 18.00
N THR A 350 5.87 -13.99 16.86
CA THR A 350 4.87 -13.20 16.16
C THR A 350 3.62 -14.06 15.91
N PRO A 351 2.41 -13.48 15.88
CA PRO A 351 1.19 -14.17 15.44
C PRO A 351 1.26 -14.83 14.06
N LEU A 352 2.21 -14.43 13.20
CA LEU A 352 2.44 -15.07 11.90
C LEU A 352 3.14 -16.44 11.98
N GLY A 353 3.62 -16.83 13.16
CA GLY A 353 4.52 -17.97 13.35
C GLY A 353 6.00 -17.59 13.20
N ASN A 354 6.87 -18.48 13.67
CA ASN A 354 8.32 -18.36 13.53
C ASN A 354 8.81 -18.96 12.21
#